data_AF-A0A942XH82-F1
#
_entry.id   AF-A0A942XH82-F1
#
_cell.length_a   1.000
_cell.length_b   1.000
_cell.length_c   1.000
_cell.angle_alpha   90.00
_cell.angle_beta   90.00
_cell.angle_gamma   90.00
#
_symmetry.space_group_name_H-M   'P 1'
#
loop_
_entity.id
_entity.type
_entity.pdbx_description
1 polymer ?
#
loop_
_entity_poly.entity_id
_entity_poly.type
_entity_poly.pdbx_seq_one_letter_code
_entity_poly.pdbx_strand_id
1 'polypeptide(L)'
;MKNSRKTSMVLMTLSAICLFSGWDRDTTKEEKLQYLQFNSTRMDVKKYPPQQLSRFWEDLGSTVSVENENLKETAEDKNFPSVLLIYEGGETESLRFFKDNDKWFMETQDGTVYENADFITEWIPYEEPENTEGQPRVLTSVNIDTELFGTYLDILKNQELSGLEGEVAYKISAFKQQGTASEKINDEVRRVFINRWKLFEYAKEKGFFPTEEDQNQMVEDCLSRIKDEPYYVEYERICQGAGLSFEDIVRKNKDLICELELTYKFYNDRAAEFKEGKDISDGHIYENLREYSVAFMEENIYGTEPESEEYKARLQELEEALGKIGEV
;
A
#
# COMPACT_ATOMS: atom_id res chain seq x y z
N MET A 1 -15.72 -28.80 -79.35
CA MET A 1 -14.23 -28.69 -79.36
C MET A 1 -13.82 -27.73 -78.27
N LYS A 2 -13.14 -28.22 -77.20
CA LYS A 2 -11.80 -27.80 -76.70
C LYS A 2 -11.60 -26.27 -76.64
N ASN A 3 -11.21 -25.58 -75.57
CA ASN A 3 -10.46 -25.85 -74.32
C ASN A 3 -10.75 -24.65 -73.38
N SER A 4 -11.06 -24.82 -72.08
CA SER A 4 -10.13 -24.93 -70.94
C SER A 4 -9.28 -23.68 -70.60
N ARG A 5 -9.60 -23.12 -69.42
CA ARG A 5 -8.74 -22.45 -68.40
C ARG A 5 -8.25 -21.01 -68.62
N LYS A 6 -8.24 -20.28 -67.49
CA LYS A 6 -7.87 -18.87 -67.20
C LYS A 6 -9.10 -17.95 -67.31
N THR A 7 -9.66 -17.38 -66.25
CA THR A 7 -9.04 -16.82 -65.04
C THR A 7 -10.10 -16.79 -63.92
N SER A 8 -10.08 -17.82 -63.08
CA SER A 8 -10.69 -17.81 -61.76
C SER A 8 -9.59 -17.38 -60.79
N MET A 9 -9.29 -16.07 -60.70
CA MET A 9 -8.35 -15.53 -59.71
C MET A 9 -8.39 -13.98 -59.69
N VAL A 10 -9.51 -13.38 -59.28
CA VAL A 10 -9.57 -11.92 -58.97
C VAL A 10 -10.24 -11.66 -57.61
N LEU A 11 -10.48 -12.69 -56.79
CA LEU A 11 -11.09 -12.55 -55.47
C LEU A 11 -10.37 -13.39 -54.40
N MET A 12 -9.06 -13.21 -54.25
CA MET A 12 -8.29 -13.80 -53.13
C MET A 12 -7.02 -13.03 -52.74
N THR A 13 -6.96 -11.72 -52.95
CA THR A 13 -5.84 -10.88 -52.45
C THR A 13 -6.30 -9.45 -52.20
N LEU A 14 -7.28 -9.26 -51.30
CA LEU A 14 -7.57 -7.96 -50.66
C LEU A 14 -8.41 -8.12 -49.40
N SER A 15 -8.17 -9.20 -48.64
CA SER A 15 -8.80 -9.46 -47.34
C SER A 15 -7.80 -10.03 -46.33
N ALA A 16 -6.57 -9.50 -46.35
CA ALA A 16 -5.52 -9.80 -45.37
C ALA A 16 -4.73 -8.54 -44.98
N ILE A 17 -5.45 -7.42 -44.84
CA ILE A 17 -5.03 -6.34 -43.94
C ILE A 17 -6.23 -6.13 -43.01
N CYS A 18 -6.54 -7.15 -42.21
CA CYS A 18 -7.01 -6.83 -40.88
C CYS A 18 -5.80 -6.15 -40.23
N LEU A 19 -5.89 -4.83 -40.06
CA LEU A 19 -4.97 -4.05 -39.26
C LEU A 19 -5.09 -4.58 -37.83
N PHE A 20 -4.41 -5.68 -37.54
CA PHE A 20 -4.06 -6.08 -36.20
C PHE A 20 -2.88 -5.18 -35.79
N SER A 21 -3.16 -3.90 -35.59
CA SER A 21 -2.22 -3.07 -34.84
C SER A 21 -2.37 -3.52 -33.40
N GLY A 22 -1.38 -4.29 -32.91
CA GLY A 22 -1.16 -4.36 -31.47
C GLY A 22 -0.85 -2.99 -30.91
N TRP A 23 -0.54 -2.92 -29.62
CA TRP A 23 -0.15 -1.67 -28.99
C TRP A 23 0.82 -0.89 -29.88
N ASP A 24 0.47 0.37 -30.22
CA ASP A 24 1.13 1.14 -31.28
C ASP A 24 2.56 1.48 -30.83
N ARG A 25 3.47 0.59 -31.24
CA ARG A 25 4.85 0.56 -30.81
C ARG A 25 5.60 1.75 -31.39
N ASP A 26 5.68 2.85 -30.66
CA ASP A 26 6.52 3.99 -31.03
C ASP A 26 7.99 3.68 -30.71
N THR A 27 8.71 3.15 -31.70
CA THR A 27 10.14 2.83 -31.58
C THR A 27 11.00 4.03 -31.20
N THR A 28 10.54 5.26 -31.45
CA THR A 28 11.28 6.48 -31.06
C THR A 28 11.11 6.82 -29.59
N LYS A 29 10.02 6.36 -28.96
CA LYS A 29 9.82 6.40 -27.50
C LYS A 29 10.59 5.27 -26.82
N GLU A 30 10.68 4.08 -27.43
CA GLU A 30 11.46 2.96 -26.86
C GLU A 30 12.93 3.33 -26.61
N GLU A 31 13.58 4.01 -27.56
CA GLU A 31 14.97 4.48 -27.41
C GLU A 31 15.16 5.45 -26.23
N LYS A 32 14.07 6.10 -25.81
CA LYS A 32 14.04 7.07 -24.70
C LYS A 32 13.55 6.47 -23.39
N LEU A 33 13.23 5.18 -23.33
CA LEU A 33 12.78 4.55 -22.10
C LEU A 33 13.94 4.51 -21.08
N GLN A 34 13.72 5.10 -19.90
CA GLN A 34 14.72 5.13 -18.82
C GLN A 34 14.43 4.10 -17.72
N TYR A 35 13.16 3.95 -17.34
CA TYR A 35 12.77 3.01 -16.28
C TYR A 35 11.55 2.19 -16.67
N LEU A 36 11.54 0.95 -16.21
CA LEU A 36 10.37 0.08 -16.18
C LEU A 36 9.97 -0.15 -14.74
N GLN A 37 8.68 -0.01 -14.45
CA GLN A 37 8.14 -0.33 -13.15
C GLN A 37 7.09 -1.42 -13.29
N PHE A 38 7.28 -2.49 -12.54
CA PHE A 38 6.36 -3.60 -12.38
C PHE A 38 5.75 -3.51 -10.98
N ASN A 39 4.45 -3.24 -10.89
CA ASN A 39 3.74 -2.95 -9.64
C ASN A 39 4.45 -1.87 -8.80
N SER A 40 5.06 -2.29 -7.69
CA SER A 40 5.70 -1.45 -6.67
C SER A 40 7.22 -1.37 -6.81
N THR A 41 7.79 -1.97 -7.86
CA THR A 41 9.25 -2.04 -8.07
C THR A 41 9.62 -1.44 -9.42
N ARG A 42 10.52 -0.47 -9.39
CA ARG A 42 11.04 0.26 -10.54
C ARG A 42 12.50 -0.11 -10.76
N MET A 43 12.89 -0.23 -12.02
CA MET A 43 14.26 -0.59 -12.40
C MET A 43 14.70 0.21 -13.62
N ASP A 44 15.93 0.71 -13.57
CA ASP A 44 16.60 1.34 -14.71
C ASP A 44 16.74 0.33 -15.84
N VAL A 45 16.33 0.70 -17.05
CA VAL A 45 16.39 -0.14 -18.25
C VAL A 45 17.80 -0.67 -18.51
N LYS A 46 18.85 0.09 -18.15
CA LYS A 46 20.25 -0.32 -18.30
C LYS A 46 20.65 -1.49 -17.39
N LYS A 47 19.87 -1.76 -16.34
CA LYS A 47 20.07 -2.92 -15.45
C LYS A 47 19.44 -4.20 -16.02
N TYR A 48 18.56 -4.11 -17.02
CA TYR A 48 17.95 -5.28 -17.66
C TYR A 48 18.90 -5.93 -18.68
N PRO A 49 18.94 -7.28 -18.75
CA PRO A 49 19.50 -7.98 -19.90
C PRO A 49 18.81 -7.53 -21.20
N PRO A 50 19.54 -7.15 -22.27
CA PRO A 50 18.94 -6.64 -23.51
C PRO A 50 17.89 -7.57 -24.15
N GLN A 51 18.09 -8.88 -24.01
CA GLN A 51 17.17 -9.90 -24.51
C GLN A 51 15.83 -9.90 -23.78
N GLN A 52 15.82 -9.60 -22.47
CA GLN A 52 14.59 -9.50 -21.69
C GLN A 52 13.78 -8.27 -22.12
N LEU A 53 14.43 -7.11 -22.24
CA LEU A 53 13.76 -5.88 -22.69
C LEU A 53 13.18 -6.04 -24.10
N SER A 54 13.93 -6.64 -25.01
CA SER A 54 13.46 -6.88 -26.39
C SER A 54 12.23 -7.79 -26.41
N ARG A 55 12.24 -8.86 -25.60
CA ARG A 55 11.10 -9.76 -25.43
C ARG A 55 9.88 -9.03 -24.89
N PHE A 56 10.04 -8.18 -23.87
CA PHE A 56 8.94 -7.39 -23.31
C PHE A 56 8.24 -6.53 -24.37
N TRP A 57 9.01 -5.87 -25.24
CA TRP A 57 8.45 -5.09 -26.34
C TRP A 57 7.78 -5.94 -27.43
N GLU A 58 8.33 -7.12 -27.73
CA GLU A 58 7.69 -8.08 -28.64
C GLU A 58 6.35 -8.56 -28.08
N ASP A 59 6.32 -8.87 -26.78
CA ASP A 59 5.11 -9.28 -26.06
C ASP A 59 4.04 -8.17 -26.11
N LEU A 60 4.40 -6.91 -25.81
CA LEU A 60 3.50 -5.75 -25.94
C LEU A 60 2.97 -5.58 -27.36
N GLY A 61 3.84 -5.69 -28.37
CA GLY A 61 3.47 -5.58 -29.79
C GLY A 61 2.60 -6.74 -30.30
N SER A 62 2.52 -7.85 -29.56
CA SER A 62 1.68 -9.02 -29.90
C SER A 62 0.23 -8.91 -29.44
N THR A 63 -0.07 -7.92 -28.60
CA THR A 63 -1.44 -7.61 -28.15
C THR A 63 -2.33 -7.21 -29.33
N VAL A 64 -3.66 -7.20 -29.16
CA VAL A 64 -4.59 -6.83 -30.24
C VAL A 64 -5.69 -5.92 -29.70
N SER A 65 -5.91 -4.76 -30.33
CA SER A 65 -6.96 -3.83 -29.90
C SER A 65 -8.36 -4.44 -29.97
N VAL A 66 -9.17 -4.20 -28.95
CA VAL A 66 -10.56 -4.67 -28.83
C VAL A 66 -11.52 -3.50 -28.99
N GLU A 67 -12.54 -3.64 -29.82
CA GLU A 67 -13.63 -2.65 -29.89
C GLU A 67 -14.48 -2.74 -28.61
N ASN A 68 -14.50 -1.65 -27.83
CA ASN A 68 -14.98 -1.53 -26.44
C ASN A 68 -16.47 -1.88 -26.16
N GLU A 69 -17.23 -2.46 -27.10
CA GLU A 69 -18.70 -2.58 -26.97
C GLU A 69 -19.19 -3.68 -26.00
N ASN A 70 -18.33 -4.59 -25.51
CA ASN A 70 -18.77 -5.75 -24.70
C ASN A 70 -18.01 -6.03 -23.39
N LEU A 71 -17.05 -5.19 -22.98
CA LEU A 71 -16.35 -5.39 -21.71
C LEU A 71 -17.25 -4.90 -20.56
N LYS A 72 -17.65 -5.82 -19.68
CA LYS A 72 -18.43 -5.49 -18.49
C LYS A 72 -17.49 -4.96 -17.42
N GLU A 73 -17.67 -3.67 -17.13
CA GLU A 73 -16.98 -2.90 -16.08
C GLU A 73 -15.46 -2.89 -16.19
N THR A 74 -14.93 -1.67 -16.36
CA THR A 74 -13.55 -1.37 -16.03
C THR A 74 -13.26 -1.88 -14.63
N ALA A 75 -12.06 -2.40 -14.49
CA ALA A 75 -11.52 -3.10 -13.35
C ALA A 75 -11.32 -2.16 -12.13
N GLU A 76 -12.36 -1.42 -11.73
CA GLU A 76 -12.40 -0.72 -10.45
C GLU A 76 -12.37 -1.81 -9.36
N ASP A 77 -11.42 -1.70 -8.43
CA ASP A 77 -11.25 -2.54 -7.23
C ASP A 77 -10.53 -3.89 -7.29
N LYS A 78 -9.75 -4.24 -8.33
CA LYS A 78 -8.80 -5.38 -8.18
C LYS A 78 -7.33 -4.97 -8.28
N ASN A 79 -6.51 -5.60 -7.43
CA ASN A 79 -5.06 -5.56 -7.46
C ASN A 79 -4.53 -6.20 -8.75
N PHE A 80 -4.70 -5.50 -9.85
CA PHE A 80 -4.24 -5.92 -11.15
C PHE A 80 -2.74 -5.65 -11.32
N PRO A 81 -2.00 -6.53 -12.01
CA PRO A 81 -0.64 -6.22 -12.43
C PRO A 81 -0.62 -4.91 -13.21
N SER A 82 0.32 -4.04 -12.89
CA SER A 82 0.50 -2.75 -13.57
C SER A 82 1.94 -2.59 -14.03
N VAL A 83 2.11 -2.10 -15.25
CA VAL A 83 3.41 -1.65 -15.77
C VAL A 83 3.36 -0.15 -16.00
N LEU A 84 4.40 0.54 -15.56
CA LEU A 84 4.61 1.95 -15.86
C LEU A 84 5.91 2.10 -16.65
N LEU A 85 5.79 2.68 -17.84
CA LEU A 85 6.91 3.06 -18.71
C LEU A 85 7.29 4.50 -18.38
N ILE A 86 8.57 4.78 -18.14
CA ILE A 86 9.06 6.11 -17.79
C ILE A 86 10.16 6.52 -18.77
N TYR A 87 9.92 7.59 -19.52
CA TYR A 87 10.80 8.05 -20.61
C TYR A 87 11.69 9.23 -20.18
N GLU A 88 12.72 9.51 -20.99
CA GLU A 88 13.55 10.70 -20.81
C GLU A 88 12.68 11.97 -20.82
N GLY A 89 12.85 12.82 -19.81
CA GLY A 89 12.04 14.04 -19.66
C GLY A 89 10.79 13.87 -18.79
N GLY A 90 10.54 12.67 -18.25
CA GLY A 90 9.51 12.44 -17.23
C GLY A 90 8.11 12.14 -17.78
N GLU A 91 7.96 11.97 -19.10
CA GLU A 91 6.74 11.43 -19.68
C GLU A 91 6.55 9.97 -19.21
N THR A 92 5.32 9.59 -18.89
CA THR A 92 4.98 8.25 -18.41
C THR A 92 3.81 7.66 -19.20
N GLU A 93 3.80 6.33 -19.32
CA GLU A 93 2.68 5.57 -19.88
C GLU A 93 2.33 4.41 -18.95
N SER A 94 1.07 4.37 -18.50
CA SER A 94 0.55 3.35 -17.59
C SER A 94 -0.22 2.27 -18.36
N LEU A 95 0.12 1.01 -18.09
CA LEU A 95 -0.49 -0.19 -18.64
C LEU A 95 -1.05 -1.02 -17.48
N ARG A 96 -2.37 -1.24 -17.48
CA ARG A 96 -3.07 -2.02 -16.46
C ARG A 96 -3.53 -3.35 -17.05
N PHE A 97 -3.28 -4.45 -16.36
CA PHE A 97 -3.56 -5.78 -16.89
C PHE A 97 -4.63 -6.49 -16.09
N PHE A 98 -5.69 -6.97 -16.74
CA PHE A 98 -6.79 -7.62 -16.04
C PHE A 98 -7.24 -8.91 -16.74
N LYS A 99 -7.87 -9.79 -15.97
CA LYS A 99 -8.45 -11.04 -16.46
C LYS A 99 -9.97 -10.92 -16.48
N ASP A 100 -10.58 -11.14 -17.64
CA ASP A 100 -12.03 -11.27 -17.81
C ASP A 100 -12.37 -12.51 -18.64
N ASN A 101 -13.36 -13.29 -18.21
CA ASN A 101 -13.78 -14.54 -18.87
C ASN A 101 -12.61 -15.46 -19.28
N ASP A 102 -11.66 -15.66 -18.36
CA ASP A 102 -10.43 -16.43 -18.54
C ASP A 102 -9.43 -15.92 -19.60
N LYS A 103 -9.61 -14.69 -20.09
CA LYS A 103 -8.69 -14.02 -21.01
C LYS A 103 -8.02 -12.84 -20.34
N TRP A 104 -6.79 -12.57 -20.77
CA TRP A 104 -6.01 -11.43 -20.29
C TRP A 104 -6.10 -10.24 -21.25
N PHE A 105 -6.30 -9.08 -20.64
CA PHE A 105 -6.42 -7.79 -21.30
C PHE A 105 -5.41 -6.80 -20.72
N MET A 106 -5.04 -5.83 -21.54
CA MET A 106 -4.23 -4.67 -21.18
C MET A 106 -5.01 -3.41 -21.50
N GLU A 107 -5.14 -2.50 -20.54
CA GLU A 107 -5.75 -1.19 -20.67
C GLU A 107 -4.67 -0.10 -20.56
N THR A 108 -4.65 0.81 -21.52
CA THR A 108 -3.80 2.01 -21.49
C THR A 108 -4.47 3.15 -20.73
N GLN A 109 -3.71 4.17 -20.35
CA GLN A 109 -4.20 5.32 -19.59
C GLN A 109 -5.38 6.07 -20.26
N ASP A 110 -5.49 6.02 -21.58
CA ASP A 110 -6.60 6.64 -22.34
C ASP A 110 -7.86 5.76 -22.43
N GLY A 111 -7.85 4.57 -21.82
CA GLY A 111 -8.96 3.61 -21.82
C GLY A 111 -9.01 2.70 -23.03
N THR A 112 -7.97 2.69 -23.88
CA THR A 112 -7.88 1.71 -24.98
C THR A 112 -7.54 0.34 -24.43
N VAL A 113 -8.29 -0.69 -24.85
CA VAL A 113 -8.12 -2.07 -24.38
C VAL A 113 -7.56 -2.96 -25.47
N TYR A 114 -6.65 -3.85 -25.08
CA TYR A 114 -6.00 -4.84 -25.91
C TYR A 114 -6.16 -6.24 -25.31
N GLU A 115 -6.38 -7.27 -26.13
CA GLU A 115 -6.35 -8.69 -25.74
C GLU A 115 -4.98 -9.33 -25.98
N ASN A 116 -4.81 -10.59 -25.56
CA ASN A 116 -3.56 -11.38 -25.60
C ASN A 116 -2.46 -10.82 -24.68
N ALA A 117 -2.84 -10.42 -23.47
CA ALA A 117 -1.93 -9.81 -22.51
C ALA A 117 -1.47 -10.76 -21.38
N ASP A 118 -1.57 -12.08 -21.58
CA ASP A 118 -1.26 -13.11 -20.57
C ASP A 118 0.23 -13.23 -20.26
N PHE A 119 1.09 -12.77 -21.18
CA PHE A 119 2.54 -12.69 -20.99
C PHE A 119 2.93 -11.95 -19.70
N ILE A 120 2.10 -11.01 -19.21
CA ILE A 120 2.37 -10.24 -18.01
C ILE A 120 2.59 -11.12 -16.78
N THR A 121 1.98 -12.31 -16.75
CA THR A 121 2.12 -13.27 -15.65
C THR A 121 3.52 -13.86 -15.53
N GLU A 122 4.32 -13.81 -16.60
CA GLU A 122 5.73 -14.18 -16.58
C GLU A 122 6.63 -13.09 -15.97
N TRP A 123 6.16 -11.84 -15.99
CA TRP A 123 6.88 -10.66 -15.51
C TRP A 123 6.49 -10.30 -14.08
N ILE A 124 5.20 -10.43 -13.78
CA ILE A 124 4.60 -10.19 -12.48
C ILE A 124 3.88 -11.47 -12.07
N PRO A 125 4.39 -12.22 -11.07
CA PRO A 125 3.66 -13.35 -10.52
C PRO A 125 2.25 -12.91 -10.11
N TYR A 126 1.25 -13.45 -10.79
CA TYR A 126 -0.15 -13.19 -10.50
C TYR A 126 -0.76 -14.42 -9.85
N GLU A 127 -1.21 -14.24 -8.61
CA GLU A 127 -2.13 -15.16 -7.95
C GLU A 127 -3.52 -14.53 -8.06
N GLU A 128 -4.52 -15.29 -8.55
CA GLU A 128 -5.90 -14.82 -8.53
C GLU A 128 -6.23 -14.45 -7.09
N PRO A 129 -6.68 -13.20 -6.82
CA PRO A 129 -6.98 -12.81 -5.47
C PRO A 129 -8.08 -13.74 -4.97
N GLU A 130 -7.77 -14.58 -3.98
CA GLU A 130 -8.82 -15.17 -3.15
C GLU A 130 -9.71 -14.03 -2.69
N ASN A 131 -11.04 -14.22 -2.71
CA ASN A 131 -12.01 -13.21 -2.29
C ASN A 131 -11.58 -12.64 -0.92
N THR A 132 -10.91 -11.50 -0.94
CA THR A 132 -10.27 -10.86 0.21
C THR A 132 -11.12 -9.71 0.74
N GLU A 133 -12.37 -9.60 0.27
CA GLU A 133 -13.42 -8.74 0.87
C GLU A 133 -13.61 -9.01 2.39
N GLY A 134 -13.13 -10.14 2.90
CA GLY A 134 -13.09 -10.44 4.33
C GLY A 134 -11.69 -10.64 4.91
N GLN A 135 -10.60 -10.42 4.17
CA GLN A 135 -9.26 -10.63 4.71
C GLN A 135 -8.74 -9.40 5.46
N PRO A 136 -8.12 -9.60 6.63
CA PRO A 136 -7.79 -8.52 7.56
C PRO A 136 -6.75 -7.60 6.94
N ARG A 137 -7.16 -6.36 6.63
CA ARG A 137 -6.28 -5.32 6.07
C ARG A 137 -5.34 -4.67 7.10
N VAL A 138 -5.32 -5.08 8.37
CA VAL A 138 -4.71 -4.24 9.42
C VAL A 138 -3.80 -4.96 10.43
N LEU A 139 -3.69 -6.29 10.43
CA LEU A 139 -2.90 -6.96 11.48
C LEU A 139 -1.98 -8.07 10.93
N THR A 140 -1.01 -7.69 10.10
CA THR A 140 0.11 -8.58 9.79
C THR A 140 0.99 -8.71 11.03
N SER A 141 0.84 -9.85 11.71
CA SER A 141 1.52 -10.34 12.93
C SER A 141 0.89 -9.92 14.27
N VAL A 142 -0.04 -10.73 14.76
CA VAL A 142 -0.53 -10.69 16.16
C VAL A 142 -0.14 -11.99 16.87
N ASN A 143 1.16 -12.27 16.95
CA ASN A 143 1.65 -12.92 18.16
C ASN A 143 2.07 -11.78 19.07
N ILE A 144 1.09 -11.14 19.73
CA ILE A 144 1.41 -10.28 20.86
C ILE A 144 2.03 -11.22 21.89
N ASP A 145 3.23 -10.87 22.33
CA ASP A 145 3.89 -11.65 23.36
C ASP A 145 3.04 -11.62 24.63
N THR A 146 2.51 -12.77 25.05
CA THR A 146 1.62 -12.89 26.20
C THR A 146 2.31 -12.48 27.50
N GLU A 147 3.64 -12.60 27.59
CA GLU A 147 4.43 -12.13 28.75
C GLU A 147 4.51 -10.60 28.78
N LEU A 148 4.73 -9.98 27.62
CA LEU A 148 4.70 -8.52 27.48
C LEU A 148 3.30 -7.96 27.78
N PHE A 149 2.26 -8.63 27.27
CA PHE A 149 0.88 -8.25 27.53
C PHE A 149 0.51 -8.44 29.01
N GLY A 150 0.98 -9.51 29.66
CA GLY A 150 0.84 -9.69 31.11
C GLY A 150 1.50 -8.55 31.90
N THR A 151 2.73 -8.18 31.53
CA THR A 151 3.48 -7.06 32.14
C THR A 151 2.70 -5.75 32.01
N TYR A 152 2.11 -5.49 30.85
CA TYR A 152 1.25 -4.33 30.62
C TYR A 152 0.03 -4.31 31.54
N LEU A 153 -0.67 -5.44 31.66
CA LEU A 153 -1.85 -5.56 32.52
C LEU A 153 -1.49 -5.38 34.00
N ASP A 154 -0.33 -5.89 34.44
CA ASP A 154 0.16 -5.68 35.80
C ASP A 154 0.47 -4.20 36.08
N ILE A 155 1.04 -3.48 35.10
CA ILE A 155 1.28 -2.04 35.21
C ILE A 155 -0.05 -1.28 35.32
N LEU A 156 -1.02 -1.59 34.44
CA LEU A 156 -2.35 -0.96 34.47
C LEU A 156 -3.12 -1.24 35.76
N LYS A 157 -2.91 -2.39 36.38
CA LYS A 157 -3.61 -2.79 37.61
C LYS A 157 -3.01 -2.14 38.86
N ASN A 158 -1.68 -2.03 38.90
CA ASN A 158 -0.96 -1.61 40.10
C ASN A 158 -0.78 -0.08 40.21
N GLN A 159 -1.12 0.67 39.17
CA GLN A 159 -0.98 2.11 39.14
C GLN A 159 -2.27 2.74 38.57
N GLU A 160 -2.79 3.79 39.21
CA GLU A 160 -3.85 4.64 38.63
C GLU A 160 -3.23 5.47 37.50
N LEU A 161 -2.94 4.82 36.37
CA LEU A 161 -2.38 5.47 35.19
C LEU A 161 -3.49 6.07 34.34
N SER A 162 -3.23 7.28 33.84
CA SER A 162 -3.93 7.80 32.68
C SER A 162 -3.70 6.89 31.46
N GLY A 163 -4.52 7.07 30.41
CA GLY A 163 -4.39 6.30 29.17
C GLY A 163 -2.99 6.43 28.54
N LEU A 164 -2.43 7.65 28.51
CA LEU A 164 -1.10 7.92 27.98
C LEU A 164 0.01 7.26 28.80
N GLU A 165 -0.04 7.38 30.13
CA GLU A 165 0.96 6.78 31.01
C GLU A 165 0.99 5.24 30.86
N GLY A 166 -0.19 4.62 30.75
CA GLY A 166 -0.29 3.18 30.45
C GLY A 166 0.39 2.80 29.13
N GLU A 167 0.14 3.56 28.06
CA GLU A 167 0.74 3.30 26.75
C GLU A 167 2.27 3.54 26.75
N VAL A 168 2.75 4.58 27.44
CA VAL A 168 4.20 4.84 27.61
C VAL A 168 4.87 3.66 28.31
N ALA A 169 4.29 3.17 29.41
CA ALA A 169 4.84 2.04 30.15
C ALA A 169 4.88 0.74 29.33
N TYR A 170 3.85 0.52 28.50
CA TYR A 170 3.83 -0.57 27.52
C TYR A 170 4.99 -0.49 26.53
N LYS A 171 5.17 0.68 25.90
CA LYS A 171 6.22 0.88 24.89
C LYS A 171 7.62 0.74 25.49
N ILE A 172 7.85 1.24 26.71
CA ILE A 172 9.11 1.03 27.44
C ILE A 172 9.37 -0.46 27.62
N SER A 173 8.39 -1.22 28.11
CA SER A 173 8.52 -2.67 28.32
C SER A 173 8.78 -3.41 27.00
N ALA A 174 8.09 -3.02 25.92
CA ALA A 174 8.27 -3.60 24.60
C ALA A 174 9.70 -3.38 24.06
N PHE A 175 10.23 -2.16 24.16
CA PHE A 175 11.59 -1.87 23.73
C PHE A 175 12.65 -2.56 24.60
N LYS A 176 12.42 -2.69 25.92
CA LYS A 176 13.29 -3.48 26.81
C LYS A 176 13.37 -4.93 26.32
N GLN A 177 12.23 -5.54 25.99
CA GLN A 177 12.17 -6.92 25.54
C GLN A 177 12.83 -7.13 24.17
N GLN A 178 12.72 -6.15 23.27
CA GLN A 178 13.39 -6.15 21.97
C GLN A 178 14.92 -5.94 22.07
N GLY A 179 15.46 -5.75 23.28
CA GLY A 179 16.89 -5.58 23.52
C GLY A 179 17.39 -4.17 23.20
N THR A 180 16.51 -3.17 23.13
CA THR A 180 16.90 -1.77 22.99
C THR A 180 17.74 -1.35 24.20
N ALA A 181 18.88 -0.70 23.93
CA ALA A 181 19.75 -0.20 24.99
C ALA A 181 19.01 0.79 25.89
N SER A 182 19.12 0.63 27.20
CA SER A 182 18.35 1.36 28.23
C SER A 182 18.34 2.88 28.03
N GLU A 183 19.48 3.45 27.67
CA GLU A 183 19.69 4.88 27.46
C GLU A 183 18.97 5.43 26.22
N LYS A 184 18.53 4.57 25.31
CA LYS A 184 17.79 4.94 24.10
C LYS A 184 16.29 4.74 24.22
N ILE A 185 15.82 3.98 25.21
CA ILE A 185 14.40 3.57 25.28
C ILE A 185 13.48 4.79 25.35
N ASN A 186 13.78 5.77 26.19
CA ASN A 186 12.94 6.96 26.30
C ASN A 186 12.90 7.77 25.00
N ASP A 187 14.02 7.83 24.26
CA ASP A 187 14.08 8.53 22.98
C ASP A 187 13.27 7.79 21.90
N GLU A 188 13.31 6.46 21.90
CA GLU A 188 12.51 5.62 21.00
C GLU A 188 11.01 5.74 21.30
N VAL A 189 10.63 5.70 22.59
CA VAL A 189 9.24 5.91 23.02
C VAL A 189 8.77 7.30 22.63
N ARG A 190 9.58 8.34 22.90
CA ARG A 190 9.27 9.71 22.52
C ARG A 190 9.03 9.83 21.03
N ARG A 191 9.91 9.25 20.20
CA ARG A 191 9.78 9.28 18.74
C ARG A 191 8.46 8.67 18.27
N VAL A 192 8.01 7.56 18.86
CA VAL A 192 6.73 6.92 18.51
C VAL A 192 5.55 7.89 18.69
N PHE A 193 5.43 8.51 19.86
CA PHE A 193 4.32 9.42 20.15
C PHE A 193 4.41 10.73 19.35
N ILE A 194 5.61 11.30 19.20
CA ILE A 194 5.81 12.49 18.38
C ILE A 194 5.38 12.22 16.94
N ASN A 195 5.84 11.12 16.33
CA ASN A 195 5.49 10.77 14.96
C ASN A 195 3.98 10.58 14.78
N ARG A 196 3.31 9.91 15.73
CA ARG A 196 1.84 9.78 15.75
C ARG A 196 1.16 11.15 15.72
N TRP A 197 1.57 12.07 16.58
CA TRP A 197 0.88 13.36 16.66
C TRP A 197 1.19 14.27 15.47
N LYS A 198 2.41 14.21 14.93
CA LYS A 198 2.72 14.87 13.65
C LYS A 198 1.84 14.35 12.51
N LEU A 199 1.60 13.04 12.46
CA LEU A 199 0.68 12.43 11.51
C LEU A 199 -0.74 12.97 11.67
N PHE A 200 -1.23 13.11 12.90
CA PHE A 200 -2.56 13.64 13.19
C PHE A 200 -2.67 15.11 12.77
N GLU A 201 -1.69 15.94 13.11
CA GLU A 201 -1.69 17.36 12.73
C GLU A 201 -1.65 17.54 11.22
N TYR A 202 -0.81 16.76 10.52
CA TYR A 202 -0.79 16.77 9.06
C TYR A 202 -2.15 16.37 8.47
N ALA A 203 -2.77 15.30 8.97
CA ALA A 203 -4.07 14.85 8.49
C ALA A 203 -5.17 15.91 8.73
N LYS A 204 -5.10 16.64 9.86
CA LYS A 204 -6.01 17.77 10.16
C LYS A 204 -5.80 18.89 9.15
N GLU A 205 -4.55 19.29 8.88
CA GLU A 205 -4.21 20.34 7.93
C GLU A 205 -4.71 20.02 6.51
N LYS A 206 -4.57 18.76 6.10
CA LYS A 206 -5.05 18.28 4.78
C LYS A 206 -6.55 17.97 4.74
N GLY A 207 -7.26 18.09 5.86
CA GLY A 207 -8.72 17.99 5.91
C GLY A 207 -9.27 16.56 5.79
N PHE A 208 -8.48 15.54 6.13
CA PHE A 208 -8.93 14.14 6.15
C PHE A 208 -8.77 13.44 7.50
N PHE A 209 -8.39 14.18 8.55
CA PHE A 209 -8.41 13.62 9.89
C PHE A 209 -9.85 13.19 10.27
N PRO A 210 -10.04 11.94 10.74
CA PRO A 210 -11.37 11.40 11.00
C PRO A 210 -12.08 12.16 12.13
N THR A 211 -13.39 12.33 12.00
CA THR A 211 -14.20 12.94 13.06
C THR A 211 -14.26 12.03 14.29
N GLU A 212 -14.75 12.53 15.42
CA GLU A 212 -14.88 11.71 16.63
C GLU A 212 -15.79 10.49 16.40
N GLU A 213 -16.86 10.66 15.62
CA GLU A 213 -17.79 9.60 15.22
C GLU A 213 -17.08 8.56 14.35
N ASP A 214 -16.32 9.00 13.34
CA ASP A 214 -15.54 8.09 12.49
C ASP A 214 -14.53 7.29 13.32
N GLN A 215 -13.82 7.95 14.25
CA GLN A 215 -12.86 7.25 15.10
C GLN A 215 -13.54 6.26 16.05
N ASN A 216 -14.75 6.54 16.54
CA ASN A 216 -15.52 5.57 17.33
C ASN A 216 -15.94 4.37 16.48
N GLN A 217 -16.34 4.62 15.22
CA GLN A 217 -16.67 3.56 14.28
C GLN A 217 -15.44 2.69 13.96
N MET A 218 -14.26 3.29 13.74
CA MET A 218 -13.01 2.56 13.54
C MET A 218 -12.70 1.59 14.69
N VAL A 219 -12.98 2.00 15.93
CA VAL A 219 -12.80 1.15 17.12
C VAL A 219 -13.77 -0.04 17.10
N GLU A 220 -15.05 0.18 16.83
CA GLU A 220 -16.04 -0.89 16.80
C GLU A 220 -15.83 -1.83 15.60
N ASP A 221 -15.38 -1.33 14.46
CA ASP A 221 -14.96 -2.14 13.31
C ASP A 221 -13.74 -2.99 13.67
N CYS A 222 -12.75 -2.41 14.35
CA CYS A 222 -11.59 -3.14 14.86
C CYS A 222 -12.03 -4.26 15.82
N LEU A 223 -12.92 -3.96 16.77
CA LEU A 223 -13.47 -4.94 17.71
C LEU A 223 -14.23 -6.06 17.02
N SER A 224 -15.03 -5.75 16.00
CA SER A 224 -15.75 -6.76 15.22
C SER A 224 -14.77 -7.70 14.53
N ARG A 225 -13.69 -7.17 13.94
CA ARG A 225 -12.67 -7.97 13.26
C ARG A 225 -11.91 -8.88 14.21
N ILE A 226 -11.43 -8.35 15.34
CA ILE A 226 -10.61 -9.15 16.27
C ILE A 226 -11.42 -10.25 16.98
N LYS A 227 -12.74 -10.10 17.12
CA LYS A 227 -13.58 -11.11 17.80
C LYS A 227 -13.63 -12.45 17.08
N ASP A 228 -13.44 -12.42 15.76
CA ASP A 228 -13.42 -13.62 14.93
C ASP A 228 -12.03 -14.29 14.88
N GLU A 229 -11.01 -13.66 15.48
CA GLU A 229 -9.64 -14.15 15.45
C GLU A 229 -9.38 -15.20 16.53
N PRO A 230 -8.60 -16.27 16.24
CA PRO A 230 -8.35 -17.36 17.19
C PRO A 230 -7.73 -16.92 18.52
N TYR A 231 -6.95 -15.84 18.49
CA TYR A 231 -6.23 -15.32 19.66
C TYR A 231 -7.11 -14.52 20.63
N TYR A 232 -8.30 -14.05 20.20
CA TYR A 232 -9.16 -13.20 21.02
C TYR A 232 -9.55 -13.85 22.35
N VAL A 233 -9.94 -15.13 22.30
CA VAL A 233 -10.35 -15.90 23.48
C VAL A 233 -9.22 -16.03 24.50
N GLU A 234 -7.97 -16.09 24.03
CA GLU A 234 -6.80 -16.14 24.90
C GLU A 234 -6.56 -14.79 25.60
N TYR A 235 -6.51 -13.69 24.85
CA TYR A 235 -6.30 -12.36 25.45
C TYR A 235 -7.44 -11.93 26.36
N GLU A 236 -8.69 -12.21 26.01
CA GLU A 236 -9.83 -11.93 26.88
C GLU A 236 -9.70 -12.69 28.21
N ARG A 237 -9.24 -13.95 28.18
CA ARG A 237 -8.99 -14.72 29.41
C ARG A 237 -7.87 -14.10 30.26
N ILE A 238 -6.78 -13.66 29.64
CA ILE A 238 -5.66 -12.99 30.35
C ILE A 238 -6.17 -11.69 30.99
N CYS A 239 -6.92 -10.87 30.26
CA CYS A 239 -7.50 -9.62 30.77
C CYS A 239 -8.46 -9.87 31.93
N GLN A 240 -9.36 -10.84 31.81
CA GLN A 240 -10.30 -11.22 32.88
C GLN A 240 -9.55 -11.68 34.14
N GLY A 241 -8.44 -12.41 33.98
CA GLY A 241 -7.56 -12.79 35.10
C GLY A 241 -6.95 -11.58 35.84
N ALA A 242 -6.74 -10.48 35.13
CA ALA A 242 -6.30 -9.20 35.71
C ALA A 242 -7.45 -8.34 36.25
N GLY A 243 -8.72 -8.71 36.01
CA GLY A 243 -9.90 -7.91 36.37
C GLY A 243 -10.23 -6.81 35.35
N LEU A 244 -9.76 -6.95 34.11
CA LEU A 244 -9.95 -6.02 33.00
C LEU A 244 -10.73 -6.70 31.86
N SER A 245 -11.26 -5.91 30.93
CA SER A 245 -11.83 -6.41 29.66
C SER A 245 -10.88 -6.11 28.51
N PHE A 246 -10.68 -7.07 27.61
CA PHE A 246 -9.87 -6.83 26.41
C PHE A 246 -10.52 -5.78 25.51
N GLU A 247 -11.85 -5.75 25.42
CA GLU A 247 -12.54 -4.72 24.65
C GLU A 247 -12.32 -3.32 25.22
N ASP A 248 -12.36 -3.17 26.54
CA ASP A 248 -12.10 -1.88 27.18
C ASP A 248 -10.67 -1.39 26.93
N ILE A 249 -9.70 -2.32 26.88
CA ILE A 249 -8.33 -2.01 26.50
C ILE A 249 -8.28 -1.53 25.04
N VAL A 250 -8.93 -2.23 24.12
CA VAL A 250 -9.00 -1.81 22.70
C VAL A 250 -9.63 -0.42 22.57
N ARG A 251 -10.76 -0.16 23.25
CA ARG A 251 -11.43 1.16 23.26
C ARG A 251 -10.55 2.27 23.83
N LYS A 252 -9.74 1.98 24.85
CA LYS A 252 -8.75 2.92 25.40
C LYS A 252 -7.60 3.23 24.44
N ASN A 253 -7.34 2.37 23.47
CA ASN A 253 -6.28 2.54 22.46
C ASN A 253 -6.81 3.13 21.14
N LYS A 254 -7.85 3.97 21.21
CA LYS A 254 -8.46 4.67 20.06
C LYS A 254 -7.43 5.44 19.22
N ASP A 255 -6.48 6.13 19.85
CA ASP A 255 -5.43 6.88 19.14
C ASP A 255 -4.52 5.95 18.33
N LEU A 256 -4.18 4.77 18.84
CA LEU A 256 -3.39 3.78 18.09
C LEU A 256 -4.17 3.25 16.87
N ILE A 257 -5.47 2.99 17.03
CA ILE A 257 -6.32 2.54 15.91
C ILE A 257 -6.38 3.63 14.84
N CYS A 258 -6.57 4.89 15.23
CA CYS A 258 -6.56 6.04 14.33
C CYS A 258 -5.21 6.18 13.60
N GLU A 259 -4.09 6.03 14.31
CA GLU A 259 -2.73 6.03 13.72
C GLU A 259 -2.58 4.98 12.62
N LEU A 260 -3.03 3.74 12.89
CA LEU A 260 -2.92 2.63 11.95
C LEU A 260 -3.77 2.86 10.69
N GLU A 261 -5.02 3.28 10.86
CA GLU A 261 -5.94 3.57 9.74
C GLU A 261 -5.43 4.74 8.88
N LEU A 262 -4.91 5.81 9.51
CA LEU A 262 -4.28 6.91 8.79
C LEU A 262 -3.04 6.45 8.03
N THR A 263 -2.13 5.73 8.69
CA THR A 263 -0.91 5.21 8.05
C THR A 263 -1.23 4.32 6.85
N TYR A 264 -2.25 3.47 6.95
CA TYR A 264 -2.72 2.64 5.86
C TYR A 264 -3.27 3.47 4.70
N LYS A 265 -4.11 4.47 5.01
CA LYS A 265 -4.61 5.42 4.00
C LYS A 265 -3.44 6.10 3.26
N PHE A 266 -2.46 6.61 3.98
CA PHE A 266 -1.28 7.23 3.37
C PHE A 266 -0.52 6.28 2.47
N TYR A 267 -0.26 5.06 2.93
CA TYR A 267 0.42 4.06 2.12
C TYR A 267 -0.34 3.78 0.83
N ASN A 268 -1.67 3.66 0.89
CA ASN A 268 -2.49 3.45 -0.31
C ASN A 268 -2.48 4.65 -1.26
N ASP A 269 -2.57 5.87 -0.73
CA ASP A 269 -2.50 7.09 -1.54
C ASP A 269 -1.14 7.17 -2.26
N ARG A 270 -0.04 6.88 -1.55
CA ARG A 270 1.32 6.79 -2.13
C ARG A 270 1.43 5.64 -3.13
N ALA A 271 0.79 4.50 -2.88
CA ALA A 271 0.76 3.38 -3.81
C ALA A 271 0.06 3.75 -5.11
N ALA A 272 -1.05 4.49 -5.05
CA ALA A 272 -1.76 4.99 -6.22
C ALA A 272 -0.89 5.98 -7.01
N GLU A 273 -0.27 6.95 -6.34
CA GLU A 273 0.64 7.91 -6.97
C GLU A 273 1.84 7.25 -7.63
N PHE A 274 2.47 6.29 -6.95
CA PHE A 274 3.62 5.56 -7.47
C PHE A 274 3.26 4.71 -8.69
N LYS A 275 2.08 4.07 -8.70
CA LYS A 275 1.56 3.32 -9.87
C LYS A 275 1.31 4.22 -11.09
N GLU A 276 1.03 5.49 -10.87
CA GLU A 276 0.78 6.49 -11.92
C GLU A 276 2.02 7.34 -12.26
N GLY A 277 3.15 7.12 -11.59
CA GLY A 277 4.38 7.89 -11.80
C GLY A 277 4.33 9.32 -11.27
N LYS A 278 3.36 9.64 -10.41
CA LYS A 278 3.20 10.97 -9.80
C LYS A 278 4.28 11.28 -8.76
N ASP A 279 5.04 10.27 -8.32
CA ASP A 279 6.15 10.41 -7.38
C ASP A 279 7.39 11.12 -7.97
N ILE A 280 7.43 11.36 -9.28
CA ILE A 280 8.61 11.86 -10.01
C ILE A 280 8.67 13.42 -10.04
N SER A 281 7.77 14.12 -9.35
CA SER A 281 7.62 15.59 -9.42
C SER A 281 8.83 16.40 -8.93
N ASP A 282 9.67 15.84 -8.05
CA ASP A 282 10.75 16.57 -7.37
C ASP A 282 12.17 16.14 -7.80
N GLY A 283 12.29 15.44 -8.93
CA GLY A 283 13.58 15.09 -9.55
C GLY A 283 14.36 13.96 -8.86
N HIS A 284 13.85 13.44 -7.73
CA HIS A 284 14.31 12.18 -7.16
C HIS A 284 13.41 11.03 -7.65
N ILE A 285 14.01 9.92 -8.07
CA ILE A 285 13.29 8.74 -8.57
C ILE A 285 13.57 7.59 -7.61
N TYR A 286 12.56 7.18 -6.85
CA TYR A 286 12.66 6.04 -5.94
C TYR A 286 12.56 4.72 -6.70
N GLU A 287 13.34 3.71 -6.29
CA GLU A 287 13.34 2.39 -6.93
C GLU A 287 12.16 1.52 -6.47
N ASN A 288 11.55 1.81 -5.32
CA ASN A 288 10.38 1.08 -4.84
C ASN A 288 9.43 1.94 -4.01
N LEU A 289 8.17 1.50 -3.97
CA LEU A 289 7.09 2.18 -3.24
C LEU A 289 7.41 2.37 -1.75
N ARG A 290 8.12 1.42 -1.11
CA ARG A 290 8.43 1.50 0.31
C ARG A 290 9.37 2.66 0.60
N GLU A 291 10.44 2.81 -0.19
CA GLU A 291 11.37 3.94 -0.08
C GLU A 291 10.67 5.27 -0.32
N TYR A 292 9.86 5.35 -1.38
CA TYR A 292 9.06 6.54 -1.67
C TYR A 292 8.13 6.91 -0.51
N SER A 293 7.38 5.93 0.01
CA SER A 293 6.44 6.16 1.10
C SER A 293 7.15 6.62 2.37
N VAL A 294 8.30 6.01 2.71
CA VAL A 294 9.11 6.42 3.87
C VAL A 294 9.64 7.82 3.69
N ALA A 295 10.24 8.14 2.54
CA ALA A 295 10.80 9.46 2.27
C ALA A 295 9.71 10.54 2.33
N PHE A 296 8.53 10.27 1.76
CA PHE A 296 7.39 11.18 1.86
C PHE A 296 7.03 11.47 3.32
N MET A 297 6.90 10.43 4.16
CA MET A 297 6.55 10.58 5.58
C MET A 297 7.61 11.39 6.33
N GLU A 298 8.89 11.11 6.10
CA GLU A 298 10.00 11.85 6.72
C GLU A 298 10.02 13.32 6.30
N GLU A 299 9.87 13.61 5.01
CA GLU A 299 9.98 14.97 4.49
C GLU A 299 8.75 15.83 4.80
N ASN A 300 7.55 15.26 4.70
CA ASN A 300 6.31 16.03 4.74
C ASN A 300 5.61 15.98 6.11
N ILE A 301 5.88 14.95 6.91
CA ILE A 301 5.15 14.72 8.17
C ILE A 301 6.13 14.79 9.36
N TYR A 302 7.09 13.88 9.44
CA TYR A 302 7.94 13.75 10.63
C TYR A 302 9.01 14.84 10.71
N GLY A 303 9.49 15.35 9.58
CA GLY A 303 10.43 16.46 9.49
C GLY A 303 9.83 17.84 9.77
N THR A 304 8.50 17.96 9.79
CA THR A 304 7.80 19.22 10.09
C THR A 304 7.42 19.27 11.56
N GLU A 305 7.59 20.41 12.22
CA GLU A 305 7.19 20.61 13.61
C GLU A 305 5.82 21.32 13.67
N PRO A 306 4.77 20.69 14.22
CA PRO A 306 3.48 21.34 14.38
C PRO A 306 3.54 22.50 15.38
N GLU A 307 2.85 23.60 15.08
CA GLU A 307 2.81 24.78 15.96
C GLU A 307 1.56 24.82 16.85
N SER A 308 0.64 23.85 16.72
CA SER A 308 -0.64 23.86 17.42
C SER A 308 -0.47 23.71 18.94
N GLU A 309 -1.33 24.40 19.70
CA GLU A 309 -1.32 24.32 21.16
C GLU A 309 -1.71 22.92 21.67
N GLU A 310 -2.55 22.19 20.93
CA GLU A 310 -2.89 20.80 21.24
C GLU A 310 -1.65 19.90 21.17
N TYR A 311 -0.84 20.03 20.12
CA TYR A 311 0.40 19.27 19.98
C TYR A 311 1.39 19.57 21.10
N LYS A 312 1.59 20.86 21.44
CA LYS A 312 2.49 21.27 22.54
C LYS A 312 2.02 20.73 23.90
N ALA A 313 0.70 20.72 24.15
CA ALA A 313 0.14 20.16 25.37
C ALA A 313 0.40 18.64 25.45
N ARG A 314 0.18 17.90 24.36
CA ARG A 314 0.47 16.45 24.28
C ARG A 314 1.96 16.15 24.51
N LEU A 315 2.86 16.96 23.95
CA LEU A 315 4.31 16.84 24.21
C LEU A 315 4.65 17.01 25.69
N GLN A 316 4.05 17.99 26.36
CA GLN A 316 4.28 18.19 27.78
C GLN A 316 3.78 17.00 28.60
N GLU A 317 2.57 16.50 28.32
CA GLU A 317 2.02 15.31 28.97
C GLU A 317 2.90 14.07 28.78
N LEU A 318 3.52 13.92 27.60
CA LEU A 318 4.47 12.84 27.32
C LEU A 318 5.72 12.93 28.18
N GLU A 319 6.34 14.11 28.30
CA GLU A 319 7.54 14.28 29.14
C GLU A 319 7.21 14.05 30.63
N GLU A 320 6.03 14.47 31.09
CA GLU A 320 5.56 14.19 32.44
C GLU A 320 5.37 12.67 32.66
N ALA A 321 4.77 11.96 31.71
CA ALA A 321 4.60 10.51 31.77
C ALA A 321 5.95 9.76 31.75
N LEU A 322 6.87 10.14 30.85
CA LEU A 322 8.22 9.57 30.77
C LEU A 322 9.02 9.80 32.06
N GLY A 323 8.88 10.99 32.67
CA GLY A 323 9.50 11.30 33.96
C GLY A 323 8.98 10.40 35.09
N LYS A 324 7.67 10.20 35.18
CA LYS A 324 7.06 9.34 36.22
C LYS A 324 7.42 7.87 36.07
N ILE A 325 7.45 7.36 34.83
CA ILE A 325 7.64 5.93 34.56
C ILE A 325 9.13 5.56 34.51
N GLY A 326 10.00 6.48 34.07
CA GLY A 326 11.44 6.26 33.99
C GLY A 326 12.16 6.20 35.35
N GLU A 327 11.50 6.59 36.44
CA GLU A 327 11.99 6.46 37.82
C GLU A 327 11.73 5.07 38.44
N VAL A 328 10.97 4.19 37.76
CA VAL A 328 10.63 2.82 38.18
C VAL A 328 11.47 1.78 37.42
#